data_AF-A0A0N4T953-F1
#
_entry.id   AF-A0A0N4T953-F1
#
_cell.length_a   1.000
_cell.length_b   1.000
_cell.length_c   1.000
_cell.angle_alpha   90.00
_cell.angle_beta   90.00
_cell.angle_gamma   90.00
#
_symmetry.space_group_name_H-M   'P 1'
#
loop_
_entity.id
_entity.type
_entity.pdbx_description
1 polymer ?
#
loop_
_entity_poly.entity_id
_entity_poly.type
_entity_poly.pdbx_seq_one_letter_code
_entity_poly.pdbx_strand_id
1 'polypeptide(L)'
;MPNITNVGLYNVVAFIQSGQIKFLETELENVLIAANDLRVTSLVSLICEEMTARILENTSPPISLLYSAIACLAPQSQYRNMVVDGAAIKFHDILANPEFLKLSFEMLYALISSPVLQGPEWVSEIYKAIIFWLQNNPEHIFYAPALLDNVNFKEIIHVADNRQEIMKKSLDVPDLGPIVQLFLMDAIYAKFVDHLTSPQNRNQPLSSSIYTVSGAQTAIAPAPLRGTLGLAS
;
A
#
# COMPACT_ATOMS: atom_id res chain seq x y z
N MET A 1 -12.33 -2.91 23.18
CA MET A 1 -11.71 -1.60 23.43
C MET A 1 -10.90 -1.70 24.71
N PRO A 2 -9.66 -1.20 24.75
CA PRO A 2 -8.87 -1.14 25.97
C PRO A 2 -9.52 -0.19 27.00
N ASN A 3 -9.32 -0.46 28.29
CA ASN A 3 -9.99 0.25 29.38
C ASN A 3 -9.11 1.36 29.97
N ILE A 4 -9.73 2.46 30.41
CA ILE A 4 -9.07 3.54 31.14
C ILE A 4 -8.45 3.01 32.44
N THR A 5 -7.18 3.32 32.66
CA THR A 5 -6.47 3.00 33.91
C THR A 5 -6.33 4.24 34.80
N ASN A 6 -6.10 4.05 36.10
CA ASN A 6 -5.86 5.16 37.04
C ASN A 6 -4.65 6.00 36.63
N VAL A 7 -3.61 5.37 36.08
CA VAL A 7 -2.41 6.05 35.57
C VAL A 7 -2.74 6.93 34.38
N GLY A 8 -3.49 6.39 33.41
CA GLY A 8 -3.95 7.17 32.25
C GLY A 8 -4.81 8.36 32.67
N LEU A 9 -5.80 8.14 33.53
CA LEU A 9 -6.70 9.19 34.02
C LEU A 9 -5.94 10.28 34.78
N TYR A 10 -5.03 9.91 35.68
CA TYR A 10 -4.23 10.86 36.44
C TYR A 10 -3.42 11.79 35.53
N ASN A 11 -2.72 11.22 34.55
CA ASN A 11 -1.91 11.98 33.59
C ASN A 11 -2.77 12.93 32.75
N VAL A 12 -3.94 12.49 32.29
CA VAL A 12 -4.86 13.36 31.54
C VAL A 12 -5.37 14.51 32.41
N VAL A 13 -5.75 14.26 33.66
CA VAL A 13 -6.20 15.31 34.59
C VAL A 13 -5.07 16.30 34.89
N ALA A 14 -3.85 15.80 35.13
CA ALA A 14 -2.68 16.65 35.37
C ALA A 14 -2.38 17.54 34.14
N PHE A 15 -2.51 16.99 32.93
CA PHE A 15 -2.36 17.77 31.70
C PHE A 15 -3.45 18.84 31.57
N ILE A 16 -4.72 18.53 31.84
CA ILE A 16 -5.82 19.52 31.80
C ILE A 16 -5.55 20.69 32.77
N GLN A 17 -4.99 20.40 33.95
CA GLN A 17 -4.74 21.41 34.98
C GLN A 17 -3.53 22.28 34.68
N SER A 18 -2.46 21.72 34.11
CA SER A 18 -1.16 22.39 33.98
C SER A 18 -0.75 22.73 32.54
N GLY A 19 -1.39 22.10 31.56
CA GLY A 19 -0.98 22.14 30.14
C GLY A 19 0.33 21.40 29.86
N GLN A 20 0.90 20.70 30.83
CA GLN A 20 2.19 20.03 30.72
C GLN A 20 2.04 18.51 30.89
N ILE A 21 2.85 17.76 30.14
CA ILE A 21 2.98 16.32 30.32
C ILE A 21 4.42 15.87 30.05
N LYS A 22 4.81 14.77 30.69
CA LYS A 22 6.06 14.05 30.39
C LYS A 22 5.71 12.61 30.05
N PHE A 23 6.18 12.14 28.92
CA PHE A 23 5.84 10.81 28.43
C PHE A 23 6.86 9.77 28.92
N LEU A 24 6.41 8.89 29.81
CA LEU A 24 7.12 7.65 30.12
C LEU A 24 6.71 6.58 29.10
N GLU A 25 7.67 5.79 28.62
CA GLU A 25 7.42 4.77 27.59
C GLU A 25 6.34 3.77 28.01
N THR A 26 6.40 3.32 29.26
CA THR A 26 5.46 2.36 29.85
C THR A 26 4.04 2.90 30.00
N GLU A 27 3.83 4.20 29.85
CA GLU A 27 2.55 4.86 30.11
C GLU A 27 1.86 5.36 28.84
N LEU A 28 2.55 5.44 27.69
CA LEU A 28 2.03 6.02 26.45
C LEU A 28 0.68 5.43 26.03
N GLU A 29 0.54 4.11 26.03
CA GLU A 29 -0.73 3.43 25.71
C GLU A 29 -1.85 3.84 26.68
N ASN A 30 -1.57 3.77 27.99
CA ASN A 30 -2.55 4.12 29.04
C ASN A 30 -3.03 5.57 28.94
N VAL A 31 -2.12 6.50 28.67
CA VAL A 31 -2.43 7.91 28.51
C VAL A 31 -3.18 8.15 27.20
N LEU A 32 -2.83 7.46 26.11
CA LEU A 32 -3.53 7.55 24.83
C LEU A 32 -4.99 7.12 24.94
N ILE A 33 -5.24 5.98 25.58
CA ILE A 33 -6.60 5.46 25.84
C ILE A 33 -7.43 6.51 26.57
N ALA A 34 -6.92 7.00 27.70
CA ALA A 34 -7.63 7.96 28.53
C ALA A 34 -7.84 9.31 27.80
N ALA A 35 -6.84 9.81 27.09
CA ALA A 35 -6.92 11.07 26.36
C ALA A 35 -7.94 11.00 25.22
N ASN A 36 -7.97 9.88 24.50
CA ASN A 36 -8.91 9.65 23.41
C ASN A 36 -10.36 9.50 23.92
N ASP A 37 -10.57 8.70 24.97
CA ASP A 37 -11.91 8.48 25.56
C ASP A 37 -12.49 9.77 26.15
N LEU A 38 -11.65 10.57 26.82
CA LEU A 38 -12.03 11.86 27.39
C LEU A 38 -12.01 13.01 26.37
N ARG A 39 -11.66 12.71 25.11
CA ARG A 39 -11.62 13.66 23.97
C ARG A 39 -10.70 14.86 24.20
N VAL A 40 -9.57 14.65 24.87
CA VAL A 40 -8.51 15.67 25.03
C VAL A 40 -7.63 15.63 23.79
N THR A 41 -8.12 16.19 22.69
CA THR A 41 -7.52 16.08 21.34
C THR A 41 -6.09 16.64 21.26
N SER A 42 -5.80 17.73 21.97
CA SER A 42 -4.44 18.29 22.03
C SER A 42 -3.44 17.31 22.63
N LEU A 43 -3.85 16.55 23.66
CA LEU A 43 -3.02 15.54 24.27
C LEU A 43 -2.85 14.31 23.36
N VAL A 44 -3.90 13.89 22.66
CA VAL A 44 -3.80 12.83 21.63
C VAL A 44 -2.77 13.21 20.56
N SER A 45 -2.78 14.45 20.08
CA SER A 45 -1.78 14.96 19.12
C SER A 45 -0.36 14.81 19.65
N LEU A 46 -0.10 15.34 20.86
CA LEU A 46 1.23 15.30 21.48
C LEU A 46 1.72 13.86 21.70
N ILE A 47 0.83 12.95 22.10
CA ILE A 47 1.18 11.54 22.27
C ILE A 47 1.56 10.92 20.93
N CYS A 48 0.76 11.13 19.88
CA CYS A 48 1.05 10.56 18.56
C CYS A 48 2.31 11.15 17.92
N GLU A 49 2.59 12.44 18.14
CA GLU A 49 3.85 13.08 17.76
C GLU A 49 5.04 12.43 18.48
N GLU A 50 4.94 12.23 19.80
CA GLU A 50 5.96 11.56 20.60
C GLU A 50 6.18 10.11 20.16
N MET A 51 5.11 9.34 19.94
CA MET A 51 5.20 7.96 19.44
C MET A 51 5.92 7.93 18.09
N THR A 52 5.58 8.83 17.19
CA THR A 52 6.22 8.93 15.87
C THR A 52 7.69 9.27 16.01
N ALA A 53 8.06 10.24 16.84
CA ALA A 53 9.45 10.61 17.10
C ALA A 53 10.25 9.39 17.62
N ARG A 54 9.71 8.63 18.58
CA ARG A 54 10.38 7.45 19.13
C ARG A 54 10.58 6.32 18.12
N ILE A 55 9.63 6.12 17.22
CA ILE A 55 9.77 5.19 16.09
C ILE A 55 10.93 5.63 15.21
N LEU A 56 10.96 6.90 14.81
CA LEU A 56 11.96 7.43 13.87
C LEU A 56 13.37 7.43 14.48
N GLU A 57 13.49 7.77 15.76
CA GLU A 57 14.73 7.80 16.53
C GLU A 57 15.18 6.41 17.04
N ASN A 58 14.39 5.35 16.78
CA ASN A 58 14.62 3.98 17.27
C ASN A 58 14.74 3.87 18.80
N THR A 59 14.09 4.76 19.54
CA THR A 59 14.08 4.72 21.01
C THR A 59 13.01 3.79 21.56
N SER A 60 11.99 3.45 20.76
CA SER A 60 10.96 2.47 21.09
C SER A 60 10.65 1.52 19.90
N PRO A 61 10.23 0.27 20.15
CA PRO A 61 9.89 -0.68 19.09
C PRO A 61 8.67 -0.22 18.26
N PRO A 62 8.76 -0.17 16.92
CA PRO A 62 7.66 0.31 16.07
C PRO A 62 6.37 -0.50 16.20
N ILE A 63 6.47 -1.84 16.35
CA ILE A 63 5.31 -2.74 16.44
C ILE A 63 4.44 -2.43 17.67
N SER A 64 5.05 -2.13 18.82
CA SER A 64 4.32 -1.82 20.06
C SER A 64 3.55 -0.49 19.97
N LEU A 65 4.19 0.52 19.38
CA LEU A 65 3.58 1.83 19.19
C LEU A 65 2.50 1.81 18.11
N LEU A 66 2.72 1.05 17.03
CA LEU A 66 1.70 0.77 16.01
C LEU A 66 0.47 0.09 16.62
N TYR A 67 0.68 -0.92 17.48
CA TYR A 67 -0.41 -1.61 18.17
C TYR A 67 -1.24 -0.64 18.99
N SER A 68 -0.59 0.20 19.80
CA SER A 68 -1.25 1.18 20.65
C SER A 68 -2.09 2.17 19.84
N ALA A 69 -1.55 2.70 18.73
CA ALA A 69 -2.28 3.62 17.87
C ALA A 69 -3.51 2.97 17.23
N ILE A 70 -3.37 1.73 16.74
CA ILE A 70 -4.45 1.00 16.07
C ILE A 70 -5.54 0.58 17.06
N ALA A 71 -5.17 0.14 18.25
CA ALA A 71 -6.13 -0.28 19.28
C ALA A 71 -6.94 0.88 19.87
N CYS A 72 -6.37 2.10 19.88
CA CYS A 72 -6.96 3.25 20.57
C CYS A 72 -7.66 4.24 19.64
N LEU A 73 -7.23 4.35 18.38
CA LEU A 73 -7.68 5.41 17.47
C LEU A 73 -8.49 4.86 16.31
N ALA A 74 -9.51 5.63 15.90
CA ALA A 74 -10.35 5.25 14.77
C ALA A 74 -9.55 5.19 13.46
N PRO A 75 -9.90 4.31 12.50
CA PRO A 75 -9.18 4.15 11.23
C PRO A 75 -8.97 5.44 10.43
N GLN A 76 -9.94 6.36 10.48
CA GLN A 76 -9.93 7.66 9.79
C GLN A 76 -9.19 8.77 10.56
N SER A 77 -8.61 8.48 11.73
CA SER A 77 -7.91 9.46 12.54
C SER A 77 -6.58 9.86 11.89
N GLN A 78 -6.39 11.16 11.66
CA GLN A 78 -5.09 11.69 11.21
C GLN A 78 -3.95 11.34 12.17
N TYR A 79 -4.24 11.24 13.48
CA TYR A 79 -3.25 10.89 14.50
C TYR A 79 -2.84 9.41 14.42
N ARG A 80 -3.79 8.53 14.07
CA ARG A 80 -3.50 7.13 13.77
C ARG A 80 -2.57 7.05 12.56
N ASN A 81 -2.91 7.76 11.49
CA ASN A 81 -2.13 7.76 10.26
C ASN A 81 -0.72 8.30 10.47
N MET A 82 -0.54 9.33 11.32
CA MET A 82 0.79 9.85 11.67
C MET A 82 1.71 8.75 12.26
N VAL A 83 1.22 7.97 13.23
CA VAL A 83 2.01 6.90 13.84
C VAL A 83 2.26 5.75 12.85
N VAL A 84 1.23 5.41 12.05
CA VAL A 84 1.33 4.39 11.00
C VAL A 84 2.39 4.78 9.95
N ASP A 85 2.41 6.02 9.52
CA ASP A 85 3.37 6.53 8.54
C ASP A 85 4.80 6.54 9.12
N GLY A 86 4.95 6.90 10.40
CA GLY A 86 6.21 6.74 11.13
C GLY A 86 6.70 5.29 11.15
N ALA A 87 5.80 4.34 11.42
CA ALA A 87 6.11 2.90 11.40
C ALA A 87 6.44 2.42 9.98
N ALA A 88 5.75 2.91 8.96
CA ALA A 88 5.99 2.58 7.55
C ALA A 88 7.38 3.03 7.07
N ILE A 89 7.90 4.16 7.56
CA ILE A 89 9.30 4.56 7.29
C ILE A 89 10.29 3.49 7.78
N LYS A 90 9.93 2.74 8.83
CA LYS A 90 10.71 1.65 9.42
C LYS A 90 10.28 0.26 8.93
N PHE A 91 9.64 0.17 7.75
CA PHE A 91 9.05 -1.09 7.27
C PHE A 91 10.03 -2.26 7.24
N HIS A 92 11.27 -2.05 6.75
CA HIS A 92 12.29 -3.12 6.75
C HIS A 92 12.66 -3.60 8.16
N ASP A 93 12.76 -2.69 9.13
CA ASP A 93 13.05 -3.04 10.53
C ASP A 93 11.89 -3.85 11.13
N ILE A 94 10.65 -3.52 10.75
CA ILE A 94 9.45 -4.27 11.13
C ILE A 94 9.47 -5.68 10.51
N LEU A 95 9.79 -5.82 9.22
CA LEU A 95 9.86 -7.13 8.56
C LEU A 95 10.95 -8.04 9.15
N ALA A 96 12.07 -7.46 9.57
CA ALA A 96 13.16 -8.19 10.22
C ALA A 96 12.83 -8.61 11.66
N ASN A 97 11.80 -8.02 12.27
CA ASN A 97 11.42 -8.30 13.65
C ASN A 97 10.61 -9.62 13.74
N PRO A 98 10.96 -10.55 14.64
CA PRO A 98 10.23 -11.81 14.80
C PRO A 98 8.76 -11.63 15.23
N GLU A 99 8.39 -10.48 15.81
CA GLU A 99 7.01 -10.17 16.16
C GLU A 99 6.14 -9.78 14.97
N PHE A 100 6.71 -9.60 13.77
CA PHE A 100 5.96 -9.33 12.54
C PHE A 100 4.85 -10.38 12.30
N LEU A 101 5.12 -11.65 12.59
CA LEU A 101 4.14 -12.72 12.39
C LEU A 101 2.93 -12.62 13.32
N LYS A 102 3.05 -11.86 14.42
CA LYS A 102 2.00 -11.65 15.41
C LYS A 102 1.15 -10.41 15.10
N LEU A 103 1.46 -9.67 14.03
CA LEU A 103 0.64 -8.54 13.62
C LEU A 103 -0.78 -9.02 13.33
N SER A 104 -1.76 -8.30 13.84
CA SER A 104 -3.15 -8.52 13.44
C SER A 104 -3.35 -8.09 11.98
N PHE A 105 -4.43 -8.57 11.36
CA PHE A 105 -4.84 -8.10 10.03
C PHE A 105 -4.90 -6.57 9.96
N GLU A 106 -5.49 -5.92 10.97
CA GLU A 106 -5.64 -4.47 10.97
C GLU A 106 -4.29 -3.74 11.03
N MET A 107 -3.33 -4.29 11.78
CA MET A 107 -1.97 -3.73 11.85
C MET A 107 -1.24 -3.86 10.52
N LEU A 108 -1.24 -5.06 9.94
CA LEU A 108 -0.60 -5.30 8.66
C LEU A 108 -1.24 -4.45 7.56
N TYR A 109 -2.58 -4.46 7.48
CA TYR A 109 -3.34 -3.68 6.51
C TYR A 109 -3.02 -2.18 6.63
N ALA A 110 -3.08 -1.60 7.84
CA ALA A 110 -2.77 -0.19 8.04
C ALA A 110 -1.34 0.16 7.60
N LEU A 111 -0.37 -0.69 7.95
CA LEU A 111 1.04 -0.49 7.61
C LEU A 111 1.26 -0.48 6.09
N ILE A 112 0.77 -1.51 5.38
CA ILE A 112 0.98 -1.63 3.92
C ILE A 112 0.11 -0.66 3.10
N SER A 113 -0.94 -0.11 3.70
CA SER A 113 -1.78 0.93 3.07
C SER A 113 -1.16 2.33 3.19
N SER A 114 -0.07 2.50 3.94
CA SER A 114 0.54 3.80 4.16
C SER A 114 1.00 4.42 2.84
N PRO A 115 0.73 5.73 2.61
CA PRO A 115 1.22 6.43 1.42
C PRO A 115 2.76 6.46 1.32
N VAL A 116 3.46 6.22 2.43
CA VAL A 116 4.93 6.11 2.48
C VAL A 116 5.42 4.93 1.62
N LEU A 117 4.62 3.87 1.45
CA LEU A 117 5.01 2.63 0.77
C LEU A 117 4.41 2.49 -0.66
N GLN A 118 4.26 3.59 -1.41
CA GLN A 118 3.63 3.56 -2.74
C GLN A 118 4.60 3.45 -3.93
N GLY A 119 5.91 3.51 -3.68
CA GLY A 119 6.94 3.40 -4.73
C GLY A 119 7.03 1.99 -5.37
N PRO A 120 7.48 1.87 -6.64
CA PRO A 120 7.68 0.58 -7.31
C PRO A 120 8.59 -0.39 -6.55
N GLU A 121 9.54 0.13 -5.78
CA GLU A 121 10.44 -0.63 -4.92
C GLU A 121 9.70 -1.40 -3.81
N TRP A 122 8.56 -0.89 -3.35
CA TRP A 122 7.78 -1.50 -2.28
C TRP A 122 6.86 -2.61 -2.76
N VAL A 123 6.51 -2.65 -4.05
CA VAL A 123 5.53 -3.63 -4.57
C VAL A 123 5.97 -5.06 -4.28
N SER A 124 7.25 -5.39 -4.53
CA SER A 124 7.79 -6.72 -4.26
C SER A 124 7.88 -7.02 -2.76
N GLU A 125 8.27 -6.02 -1.97
CA GLU A 125 8.47 -6.17 -0.53
C GLU A 125 7.15 -6.33 0.23
N ILE A 126 6.14 -5.53 -0.09
CA ILE A 126 4.78 -5.66 0.44
C ILE A 126 4.21 -7.03 0.06
N TYR A 127 4.34 -7.44 -1.21
CA TYR A 127 3.86 -8.75 -1.65
C TYR A 127 4.52 -9.88 -0.85
N LYS A 128 5.85 -9.88 -0.72
CA LYS A 128 6.58 -10.87 0.08
C LYS A 128 6.15 -10.85 1.55
N ALA A 129 5.92 -9.68 2.13
CA ALA A 129 5.45 -9.54 3.50
C ALA A 129 4.06 -10.16 3.69
N ILE A 130 3.13 -9.95 2.75
CA ILE A 130 1.79 -10.56 2.76
C ILE A 130 1.90 -12.08 2.65
N ILE A 131 2.71 -12.59 1.69
CA ILE A 131 2.94 -14.03 1.56
C ILE A 131 3.48 -14.61 2.87
N PHE A 132 4.53 -14.00 3.41
CA PHE A 132 5.17 -14.47 4.64
C PHE A 132 4.20 -14.48 5.83
N TRP A 133 3.37 -13.45 5.96
CA TRP A 133 2.36 -13.39 7.01
C TRP A 133 1.27 -14.44 6.83
N LEU A 134 0.74 -14.62 5.61
CA LEU A 134 -0.30 -15.63 5.31
C LEU A 134 0.20 -17.07 5.45
N GLN A 135 1.46 -17.35 5.11
CA GLN A 135 2.08 -18.67 5.31
C GLN A 135 2.05 -19.11 6.78
N ASN A 136 2.21 -18.15 7.68
CA ASN A 136 2.25 -18.39 9.13
C ASN A 136 0.89 -18.21 9.81
N ASN A 137 -0.11 -17.71 9.09
CA ASN A 137 -1.48 -17.48 9.55
C ASN A 137 -2.49 -17.99 8.49
N PRO A 138 -2.47 -19.30 8.15
CA PRO A 138 -3.25 -19.84 7.03
C PRO A 138 -4.77 -19.68 7.20
N GLU A 139 -5.26 -19.62 8.44
CA GLU A 139 -6.66 -19.37 8.77
C GLU A 139 -7.14 -17.99 8.30
N HIS A 140 -6.21 -17.05 8.06
CA HIS A 140 -6.48 -15.69 7.61
C HIS A 140 -6.49 -15.52 6.08
N ILE A 141 -6.48 -16.61 5.30
CA ILE A 141 -6.46 -16.56 3.82
C ILE A 141 -7.57 -15.70 3.22
N PHE A 142 -8.74 -15.63 3.86
CA PHE A 142 -9.86 -14.82 3.40
C PHE A 142 -9.60 -13.31 3.43
N TYR A 143 -8.56 -12.85 4.14
CA TYR A 143 -8.10 -11.46 4.11
C TYR A 143 -7.15 -11.15 2.94
N ALA A 144 -6.68 -12.17 2.21
CA ALA A 144 -5.72 -11.99 1.12
C ALA A 144 -6.16 -10.96 0.06
N PRO A 145 -7.43 -10.91 -0.40
CA PRO A 145 -7.84 -9.88 -1.37
C PRO A 145 -7.61 -8.46 -0.84
N ALA A 146 -8.04 -8.16 0.38
CA ALA A 146 -7.88 -6.83 0.98
C ALA A 146 -6.40 -6.45 1.18
N LEU A 147 -5.54 -7.42 1.49
CA LEU A 147 -4.10 -7.18 1.59
C LEU A 147 -3.48 -6.93 0.21
N LEU A 148 -3.87 -7.72 -0.80
CA LEU A 148 -3.36 -7.63 -2.16
C LEU A 148 -3.82 -6.38 -2.91
N ASP A 149 -4.96 -5.78 -2.53
CA ASP A 149 -5.41 -4.47 -3.04
C ASP A 149 -4.37 -3.36 -2.79
N ASN A 150 -3.50 -3.53 -1.78
CA ASN A 150 -2.43 -2.59 -1.49
C ASN A 150 -1.14 -2.85 -2.30
N VAL A 151 -1.11 -3.89 -3.12
CA VAL A 151 0.04 -4.23 -3.97
C VAL A 151 -0.20 -3.70 -5.39
N ASN A 152 0.52 -2.65 -5.77
CA ASN A 152 0.42 -2.08 -7.11
C ASN A 152 1.16 -2.92 -8.18
N PHE A 153 0.61 -4.10 -8.50
CA PHE A 153 1.19 -5.02 -9.48
C PHE A 153 1.39 -4.38 -10.87
N LYS A 154 0.59 -3.37 -11.24
CA LYS A 154 0.66 -2.66 -12.53
C LYS A 154 2.05 -2.07 -12.82
N GLU A 155 2.78 -1.66 -11.77
CA GLU A 155 4.15 -1.15 -11.89
C GLU A 155 5.10 -2.23 -12.41
N ILE A 156 5.02 -3.44 -11.87
CA ILE A 156 6.01 -4.49 -12.10
C ILE A 156 5.58 -5.59 -13.09
N ILE A 157 4.30 -5.63 -13.47
CA ILE A 157 3.67 -6.69 -14.29
C ILE A 157 4.25 -6.84 -15.71
N HIS A 158 4.91 -5.81 -16.23
CA HIS A 158 5.43 -5.78 -17.59
C HIS A 158 6.65 -6.68 -17.79
N VAL A 159 7.39 -6.96 -16.72
CA VAL A 159 8.55 -7.86 -16.73
C VAL A 159 8.04 -9.30 -16.56
N ALA A 160 8.33 -10.17 -17.53
CA ALA A 160 7.84 -11.55 -17.51
C ALA A 160 8.35 -12.34 -16.29
N ASP A 161 9.61 -12.13 -15.90
CA ASP A 161 10.23 -12.79 -14.75
C ASP A 161 9.50 -12.45 -13.44
N ASN A 162 9.08 -11.19 -13.26
CA ASN A 162 8.31 -10.77 -12.10
C ASN A 162 6.98 -11.53 -11.99
N ARG A 163 6.26 -11.73 -13.11
CA ARG A 163 5.00 -12.48 -13.12
C ARG A 163 5.19 -13.93 -12.68
N GLN A 164 6.24 -14.57 -13.18
CA GLN A 164 6.57 -15.95 -12.82
C GLN A 164 6.97 -16.06 -11.36
N GLU A 165 7.76 -15.12 -10.85
CA GLU A 165 8.16 -15.09 -9.44
C GLU A 165 6.96 -14.88 -8.51
N ILE A 166 6.08 -13.92 -8.83
CA ILE A 166 4.85 -13.65 -8.07
C ILE A 166 3.99 -14.90 -7.99
N MET A 167 3.70 -15.52 -9.13
CA MET A 167 2.92 -16.76 -9.17
C MET A 167 3.61 -17.90 -8.43
N LYS A 168 4.92 -18.06 -8.58
CA LYS A 168 5.68 -19.10 -7.87
C LYS A 168 5.54 -18.96 -6.35
N LYS A 169 5.72 -17.75 -5.81
CA LYS A 169 5.56 -17.47 -4.37
C LYS A 169 4.13 -17.65 -3.89
N SER A 170 3.14 -17.39 -4.73
CA SER A 170 1.72 -17.60 -4.36
C SER A 170 1.41 -19.07 -4.06
N LEU A 171 2.16 -20.01 -4.65
CA LEU A 171 1.97 -21.44 -4.44
C LEU A 171 2.44 -21.92 -3.06
N ASP A 172 3.23 -21.09 -2.37
CA ASP A 172 3.68 -21.39 -1.01
C ASP A 172 2.56 -21.20 0.03
N VAL A 173 1.45 -20.55 -0.34
CA VAL A 173 0.25 -20.39 0.50
C VAL A 173 -0.91 -21.15 -0.15
N PRO A 174 -1.55 -22.10 0.56
CA PRO A 174 -2.73 -22.79 0.05
C PRO A 174 -3.83 -21.82 -0.40
N ASP A 175 -4.47 -22.13 -1.52
CA ASP A 175 -5.60 -21.38 -2.11
C ASP A 175 -5.31 -19.92 -2.57
N LEU A 176 -4.08 -19.43 -2.40
CA LEU A 176 -3.72 -18.06 -2.77
C LEU A 176 -3.48 -17.87 -4.28
N GLY A 177 -2.99 -18.90 -4.97
CA GLY A 177 -2.65 -18.84 -6.40
C GLY A 177 -3.77 -18.28 -7.30
N PRO A 178 -5.01 -18.81 -7.22
CA PRO A 178 -6.14 -18.27 -7.98
C PRO A 178 -6.47 -16.81 -7.65
N ILE A 179 -6.32 -16.40 -6.38
CA ILE A 179 -6.53 -15.01 -5.95
C ILE A 179 -5.50 -14.10 -6.61
N VAL A 180 -4.21 -14.43 -6.49
CA VAL A 180 -3.11 -13.65 -7.10
C VAL A 180 -3.26 -13.57 -8.62
N GLN A 181 -3.70 -14.65 -9.26
CA GLN A 181 -3.94 -14.66 -10.71
C GLN A 181 -4.98 -13.61 -11.14
N LEU A 182 -6.05 -13.39 -10.36
CA LEU A 182 -7.04 -12.34 -10.64
C LEU A 182 -6.39 -10.96 -10.60
N PHE A 183 -5.62 -10.65 -9.55
CA PHE A 183 -4.91 -9.38 -9.42
C PHE A 183 -3.90 -9.14 -10.56
N LEU A 184 -3.19 -10.17 -10.99
CA LEU A 184 -2.27 -10.05 -12.13
C LEU A 184 -3.01 -9.81 -13.45
N MET A 185 -4.16 -10.47 -13.65
CA MET A 185 -4.98 -10.24 -14.85
C MET A 185 -5.52 -8.80 -14.87
N ASP A 186 -6.00 -8.29 -13.75
CA ASP A 186 -6.48 -6.91 -13.61
C ASP A 186 -5.35 -5.90 -13.85
N ALA A 187 -4.15 -6.16 -13.34
CA ALA A 187 -2.97 -5.33 -13.58
C ALA A 187 -2.54 -5.33 -15.06
N ILE A 188 -2.59 -6.48 -15.74
CA ILE A 188 -2.33 -6.58 -17.19
C ILE A 188 -3.36 -5.75 -17.96
N TYR A 189 -4.65 -5.90 -17.62
CA TYR A 189 -5.73 -5.18 -18.28
C TYR A 189 -5.62 -3.67 -18.07
N ALA A 190 -5.41 -3.21 -16.83
CA ALA A 190 -5.22 -1.80 -16.51
C ALA A 190 -4.04 -1.20 -17.27
N LYS A 191 -2.92 -1.93 -17.36
CA LYS A 191 -1.76 -1.50 -18.14
C LYS A 191 -2.07 -1.44 -19.63
N PHE A 192 -2.79 -2.41 -20.18
CA PHE A 192 -3.21 -2.39 -21.58
C PHE A 192 -4.09 -1.16 -21.89
N VAL A 193 -5.06 -0.85 -21.03
CA VAL A 193 -5.93 0.32 -21.17
C VAL A 193 -5.12 1.62 -21.15
N ASP A 194 -4.18 1.77 -20.22
CA ASP A 194 -3.29 2.95 -20.18
C ASP A 194 -2.55 3.19 -21.50
N HIS A 195 -2.06 2.12 -22.15
CA HIS A 195 -1.37 2.22 -23.44
C HIS A 195 -2.31 2.68 -24.56
N LEU A 196 -3.59 2.32 -24.51
CA LEU A 196 -4.59 2.76 -25.48
C LEU A 196 -5.01 4.22 -25.27
N THR A 197 -5.07 4.67 -24.02
CA THR A 197 -5.49 6.04 -23.66
C THR A 197 -4.35 7.04 -23.61
N SER A 198 -3.10 6.57 -23.62
CA SER A 198 -1.93 7.44 -23.67
C SER A 198 -1.90 8.19 -25.01
N PRO A 199 -1.81 9.53 -25.01
CA PRO A 199 -1.71 10.30 -26.25
C PRO A 199 -0.41 9.92 -26.95
N GLN A 200 -0.49 9.01 -27.93
CA GLN A 200 0.65 8.65 -28.74
C GLN A 200 1.20 9.93 -29.41
N ASN A 201 2.47 10.19 -29.10
CA ASN A 201 3.31 11.14 -29.82
C ASN A 201 3.18 10.81 -31.32
N ARG A 202 2.48 11.66 -32.08
CA ARG A 202 1.99 11.46 -33.46
C ARG A 202 3.07 11.24 -34.54
N ASN A 203 4.31 10.96 -34.16
CA ASN A 203 5.47 10.90 -35.04
C ASN A 203 6.22 9.56 -35.01
N GLN A 204 5.54 8.44 -34.77
CA GLN A 204 6.11 7.13 -35.12
C GLN A 204 5.41 6.56 -36.36
N PRO A 205 6.14 6.29 -37.45
CA PRO A 205 5.55 5.62 -38.60
C PRO A 205 5.16 4.21 -38.15
N LEU A 206 3.87 3.90 -38.30
CA LEU A 206 3.31 2.56 -38.11
C LEU A 206 3.97 1.63 -39.14
N SER A 207 5.09 0.99 -38.77
CA SER A 207 5.58 -0.18 -39.49
C SER A 207 4.66 -1.34 -39.14
N SER A 208 3.53 -1.40 -39.83
CA SER A 208 2.64 -2.56 -39.81
C SER A 208 3.27 -3.64 -40.69
N SER A 209 3.86 -4.65 -40.06
CA SER A 209 4.17 -5.90 -40.76
C SER A 209 2.85 -6.61 -41.09
N ILE A 210 2.31 -6.30 -42.26
CA ILE A 210 1.22 -7.05 -42.87
C ILE A 210 1.76 -8.45 -43.19
N TYR A 211 1.18 -9.48 -42.57
CA TYR A 211 1.35 -10.86 -43.02
C TYR A 211 0.82 -10.99 -44.45
N THR A 212 1.71 -11.12 -45.42
CA THR A 212 1.36 -11.52 -46.78
C THR A 212 1.09 -13.01 -46.80
N VAL A 213 -0.19 -13.39 -46.87
CA VAL A 213 -0.61 -14.72 -47.34
C VAL A 213 -0.37 -14.76 -48.84
N SER A 214 0.59 -15.59 -49.25
CA SER A 214 0.93 -15.82 -50.65
C SER A 214 -0.25 -16.46 -51.39
N GLY A 215 -0.81 -15.79 -52.40
CA GLY A 215 -1.75 -16.43 -53.33
C GLY A 215 -2.99 -15.68 -53.80
N ALA A 216 -3.08 -14.35 -53.70
CA ALA A 216 -4.18 -13.60 -54.32
C ALA A 216 -3.67 -12.68 -55.43
N GLN A 217 -4.10 -12.95 -56.67
CA GLN A 217 -3.85 -12.13 -57.85
C GLN A 217 -4.36 -10.70 -57.63
N THR A 218 -3.49 -9.73 -57.89
CA THR A 218 -3.74 -8.30 -57.82
C THR A 218 -4.77 -7.86 -58.86
N ALA A 219 -5.98 -7.51 -58.40
CA ALA A 219 -6.91 -6.73 -59.20
C ALA A 219 -6.44 -5.25 -59.20
N ILE A 220 -6.14 -4.74 -60.39
CA ILE A 220 -5.71 -3.35 -60.62
C ILE A 220 -6.92 -2.43 -60.38
N ALA A 221 -6.85 -1.59 -59.35
CA ALA A 221 -7.80 -0.51 -59.17
C ALA A 221 -7.45 0.67 -60.11
N PRO A 222 -8.42 1.33 -60.76
CA PRO A 222 -8.14 2.43 -61.69
C PRO A 222 -7.72 3.69 -60.94
N ALA A 223 -6.73 4.40 -61.49
CA ALA A 223 -6.24 5.68 -60.97
C ALA A 223 -7.32 6.78 -61.05
N PRO A 224 -7.50 7.62 -60.02
CA PRO A 224 -8.29 8.84 -60.15
C PRO A 224 -7.46 9.93 -60.83
N LEU A 225 -8.09 10.58 -61.83
CA LEU A 225 -7.55 11.66 -62.63
C LEU A 225 -7.11 12.87 -61.80
N ARG A 226 -5.94 13.38 -62.18
CA ARG A 226 -5.30 14.61 -61.73
C ARG A 226 -6.19 15.82 -62.09
N GLY A 227 -6.82 16.44 -61.08
CA GLY A 227 -7.52 17.73 -61.18
C GLY A 227 -6.74 18.80 -60.43
N THR A 228 -6.38 19.86 -61.14
CA THR A 228 -5.35 20.85 -60.84
C THR A 228 -5.73 21.83 -59.72
N LEU A 229 -4.72 22.22 -58.94
CA LEU A 229 -4.70 23.35 -58.01
C LEU A 229 -5.17 24.66 -58.66
N GLY A 230 -5.99 25.42 -57.94
CA GLY A 230 -6.20 26.85 -58.15
C GLY A 230 -6.01 27.58 -56.82
N LEU A 231 -4.91 28.31 -56.69
CA LEU A 231 -4.61 29.25 -55.60
C LEU A 231 -5.05 30.66 -56.01
N ALA A 232 -5.73 31.32 -55.07
CA ALA A 232 -5.97 32.76 -54.86
C ALA A 232 -5.67 33.80 -55.98
N SER A 233 -6.70 34.59 -56.30
CA SER A 233 -6.73 36.07 -56.26
C SER A 233 -8.18 36.52 -56.18
#